data_AF-A0A1J5TXM2-F1
#
_entry.id   AF-A0A1J5TXM2-F1
#
_cell.length_a   1.000
_cell.length_b   1.000
_cell.length_c   1.000
_cell.angle_alpha   90.00
_cell.angle_beta   90.00
_cell.angle_gamma   90.00
#
_symmetry.space_group_name_H-M   'P 1'
#
loop_
_entity.id
_entity.type
_entity.pdbx_description
1 polymer ?
#
loop_
_entity_poly.entity_id
_entity_poly.type
_entity_poly.pdbx_seq_one_letter_code
_entity_poly.pdbx_strand_id
1 'polypeptide(L)'
;MNYKPVIVIAFVLFAFIILLGYLAFNWNTQNINYYLQVDDCQIDKTSCQVRLDKHSSIKINILPRGIPSTGKLTVYIEEQGDKLNESSVSFEAIEIDTTTPQYRLYRQTENSFSGSAFLAICSLSKQSWITHLFVKKGNETWEISLPFSKQLEN
;
A
#
# COMPACT_ATOMS: atom_id res chain seq x y z
N MET A 1 27.12 2.95 47.20
CA MET A 1 26.70 1.78 46.41
C MET A 1 27.45 1.84 45.08
N ASN A 2 28.49 1.02 44.91
CA ASN A 2 29.25 0.97 43.65
C ASN A 2 28.50 0.06 42.68
N TYR A 3 27.59 0.62 41.90
CA TYR A 3 26.98 -0.11 40.79
C TYR A 3 28.09 -0.52 39.83
N LYS A 4 28.28 -1.84 39.66
CA LYS A 4 29.25 -2.33 38.67
C LYS A 4 28.82 -1.77 37.31
N PRO A 5 29.73 -1.14 36.53
CA PRO A 5 29.38 -0.48 35.27
C PRO A 5 28.62 -1.40 34.31
N VAL A 6 28.86 -2.71 34.41
CA VAL A 6 28.14 -3.77 33.70
C VAL A 6 26.62 -3.74 33.90
N ILE A 7 26.15 -3.48 35.13
CA ILE A 7 24.71 -3.45 35.43
C ILE A 7 24.05 -2.23 34.78
N VAL A 8 24.73 -1.07 34.81
CA VAL A 8 24.23 0.16 34.18
C VAL A 8 24.13 -0.02 32.66
N ILE A 9 25.14 -0.61 32.04
CA ILE A 9 25.15 -0.88 30.59
C ILE A 9 24.01 -1.83 30.20
N ALA A 10 23.75 -2.88 30.99
CA ALA A 10 22.67 -3.82 30.72
C ALA A 10 21.28 -3.15 30.75
N PHE A 11 21.02 -2.28 31.74
CA PHE A 11 19.76 -1.54 31.81
C PHE A 11 19.57 -0.57 30.65
N VAL A 12 20.64 0.13 30.24
CA VAL A 12 20.58 1.06 29.10
C VAL A 12 20.27 0.31 27.80
N LEU A 13 20.94 -0.83 27.57
CA LEU A 13 20.68 -1.65 26.39
C LEU A 13 19.25 -2.20 26.37
N PHE A 14 18.74 -2.66 27.52
CA PHE A 14 17.38 -3.17 27.62
C PHE A 14 16.33 -2.08 27.35
N ALA A 15 16.51 -0.88 27.91
CA ALA A 15 15.65 0.26 27.63
C ALA A 15 15.68 0.66 26.14
N PHE A 16 16.86 0.59 25.50
CA PHE A 16 17.00 0.90 24.08
C PHE A 16 16.28 -0.12 23.19
N ILE A 17 16.35 -1.41 23.51
CA ILE A 17 15.62 -2.46 22.79
C ILE A 17 14.11 -2.26 22.91
N ILE A 18 13.60 -1.94 24.10
CA ILE A 18 12.18 -1.64 24.31
C ILE A 18 11.75 -0.43 23.50
N LEU A 19 12.55 0.64 23.50
CA LEU A 19 12.24 1.86 22.74
C LEU A 19 12.19 1.58 21.23
N LEU A 20 13.16 0.84 20.70
CA LEU A 20 13.18 0.43 19.30
C LEU A 20 11.98 -0.45 18.94
N GLY A 21 11.62 -1.40 19.81
CA GLY A 21 10.45 -2.25 19.63
C GLY A 21 9.14 -1.46 19.62
N TYR A 22 8.99 -0.49 20.52
CA TYR A 22 7.82 0.38 20.59
C TYR A 22 7.68 1.25 19.32
N LEU A 23 8.79 1.86 18.88
CA LEU A 23 8.80 2.66 17.66
C LEU A 23 8.51 1.82 16.41
N ALA A 24 9.03 0.60 16.34
CA ALA A 24 8.77 -0.32 15.24
C ALA A 24 7.30 -0.78 15.20
N PHE A 25 6.72 -1.08 16.36
CA PHE A 25 5.34 -1.56 16.45
C PHE A 25 4.31 -0.47 16.12
N ASN A 26 4.52 0.74 16.63
CA ASN A 26 3.57 1.85 16.44
C ASN A 26 3.64 2.47 15.04
N TRP A 27 4.61 2.09 14.21
CA TRP A 27 4.75 2.63 12.86
C TRP A 27 3.73 2.06 11.87
N ASN A 28 3.04 0.96 12.23
CA ASN A 28 2.26 0.17 11.28
C ASN A 28 0.73 0.23 11.44
N THR A 29 0.21 1.06 12.36
CA THR A 29 -1.24 1.31 12.45
C THR A 29 -1.59 2.53 11.59
N GLN A 30 -1.93 2.30 10.32
CA GLN A 30 -2.53 3.35 9.51
C GLN A 30 -3.95 3.63 10.02
N ASN A 31 -4.16 4.78 10.66
CA ASN A 31 -5.50 5.25 10.98
C ASN A 31 -6.17 5.70 9.68
N ILE A 32 -7.04 4.85 9.14
CA ILE A 32 -7.82 5.15 7.95
C ILE A 32 -8.98 6.07 8.33
N ASN A 33 -9.04 7.25 7.71
CA ASN A 33 -10.10 8.22 7.93
C ASN A 33 -11.28 7.98 6.99
N TYR A 34 -10.99 7.53 5.77
CA TYR A 34 -11.98 7.37 4.70
C TYR A 34 -11.77 6.07 3.94
N TYR A 35 -12.87 5.38 3.65
CA TYR A 35 -12.90 4.17 2.82
C TYR A 35 -13.67 4.47 1.54
N LEU A 36 -13.05 4.19 0.39
CA LEU A 36 -13.63 4.41 -0.93
C LEU A 36 -13.61 3.08 -1.71
N GLN A 37 -14.79 2.57 -2.04
CA GLN A 37 -14.92 1.40 -2.91
C GLN A 37 -15.23 1.86 -4.33
N VAL A 38 -14.45 1.38 -5.31
CA VAL A 38 -14.54 1.79 -6.72
C VAL A 38 -14.91 0.58 -7.57
N ASP A 39 -16.20 0.26 -7.64
CA ASP A 39 -16.69 -0.94 -8.33
C ASP A 39 -16.80 -0.77 -9.86
N ASP A 40 -16.83 0.47 -10.35
CA ASP A 40 -17.02 0.80 -11.76
C ASP A 40 -15.71 0.90 -12.57
N CYS A 41 -14.57 0.54 -11.96
CA CYS A 41 -13.27 0.55 -12.63
C CYS A 41 -12.51 -0.77 -12.54
N GLN A 42 -12.09 -1.29 -13.69
CA GLN A 42 -11.25 -2.47 -13.81
C GLN A 42 -9.79 -2.05 -14.00
N ILE A 43 -9.07 -1.93 -12.88
CA ILE A 43 -7.70 -1.38 -12.85
C ILE A 43 -6.67 -2.23 -13.61
N ASP A 44 -6.95 -3.50 -13.82
CA ASP A 44 -6.18 -4.43 -14.64
C ASP A 44 -6.28 -4.11 -16.14
N LYS A 45 -7.33 -3.41 -16.59
CA LYS A 45 -7.58 -3.09 -18.00
C LYS A 45 -7.36 -1.61 -18.31
N THR A 46 -7.82 -0.71 -17.46
CA THR A 46 -7.81 0.73 -17.69
C THR A 46 -7.24 1.50 -16.51
N SER A 47 -7.01 2.79 -16.69
CA SER A 47 -6.71 3.67 -15.55
C SER A 47 -7.99 4.03 -14.82
N CYS A 48 -7.93 4.14 -13.50
CA CYS A 48 -9.07 4.49 -12.64
C CYS A 48 -8.90 5.90 -12.13
N GLN A 49 -9.91 6.76 -12.29
CA GLN A 49 -9.91 8.08 -11.67
C GLN A 49 -10.79 8.05 -10.42
N VAL A 50 -10.21 8.46 -9.30
CA VAL A 50 -10.89 8.46 -7.99
C VAL A 50 -10.83 9.86 -7.42
N ARG A 51 -11.98 10.38 -7.02
CA ARG A 51 -12.06 11.69 -6.38
C ARG A 51 -11.98 11.51 -4.87
N LEU A 52 -10.98 12.14 -4.24
CA LEU A 52 -10.76 12.04 -2.79
C LEU A 52 -11.67 13.01 -2.04
N ASP A 53 -11.84 14.23 -2.57
CA ASP A 53 -12.74 15.26 -2.03
C ASP A 53 -13.17 16.28 -3.10
N LYS A 54 -13.50 17.52 -2.70
CA LYS A 54 -13.93 18.58 -3.63
C LYS A 54 -12.79 19.17 -4.46
N HIS A 55 -11.54 19.05 -4.00
CA HIS A 55 -10.39 19.75 -4.58
C HIS A 55 -9.33 18.80 -5.13
N SER A 56 -9.41 17.51 -4.81
CA SER A 56 -8.40 16.52 -5.15
C SER A 56 -8.99 15.27 -5.77
N SER A 57 -8.36 14.82 -6.85
CA SER A 57 -8.59 13.52 -7.45
C SER A 57 -7.27 12.89 -7.86
N ILE A 58 -7.26 11.57 -7.98
CA ILE A 58 -6.11 10.81 -8.38
C ILE A 58 -6.47 9.92 -9.56
N LYS A 59 -5.52 9.73 -10.47
CA LYS A 59 -5.62 8.75 -11.54
C LYS A 59 -4.62 7.63 -11.29
N ILE A 60 -5.14 6.42 -11.15
CA ILE A 60 -4.42 5.23 -10.74
C ILE A 60 -4.21 4.36 -11.99
N ASN A 61 -3.01 3.83 -12.14
CA ASN A 61 -2.64 2.99 -13.26
C ASN A 61 -1.79 1.81 -12.78
N ILE A 62 -2.05 0.61 -13.29
CA ILE A 62 -1.26 -0.60 -13.02
C ILE A 62 -0.79 -1.18 -14.34
N LEU A 63 0.51 -1.42 -14.44
CA LEU A 63 1.18 -1.96 -15.61
C LEU A 63 2.04 -3.19 -15.26
N PRO A 64 2.16 -4.18 -16.17
CA PRO A 64 1.46 -4.26 -17.45
C PRO A 64 -0.04 -4.58 -17.28
N ARG A 65 -0.85 -4.22 -18.28
CA ARG A 65 -2.28 -4.54 -18.32
C ARG A 65 -2.51 -6.05 -18.34
N GLY A 66 -3.65 -6.49 -17.83
CA GLY A 66 -3.97 -7.90 -17.60
C GLY A 66 -3.29 -8.50 -16.36
N ILE A 67 -2.27 -7.81 -15.79
CA ILE A 67 -1.52 -8.19 -14.59
C ILE A 67 -0.85 -9.57 -14.74
N PRO A 68 0.48 -9.67 -14.87
CA PRO A 68 1.15 -10.94 -15.15
C PRO A 68 1.02 -11.91 -13.98
N SER A 69 1.12 -13.22 -14.23
CA SER A 69 0.93 -14.27 -13.20
C SER A 69 2.11 -14.34 -12.25
N THR A 70 3.28 -14.13 -12.81
CA THR A 70 4.54 -14.01 -12.10
C THR A 70 5.24 -12.81 -12.74
N GLY A 71 5.39 -11.74 -11.97
CA GLY A 71 6.02 -10.56 -12.53
C GLY A 71 5.89 -9.32 -11.66
N LYS A 72 6.76 -8.38 -11.98
CA LYS A 72 6.77 -7.06 -11.40
C LYS A 72 5.62 -6.25 -11.97
N LEU A 73 4.79 -5.71 -11.10
CA LEU A 73 3.82 -4.66 -11.41
C LEU A 73 4.43 -3.31 -11.13
N THR A 74 4.08 -2.33 -11.95
CA THR A 74 4.30 -0.91 -11.66
C THR A 74 2.96 -0.27 -11.40
N VAL A 75 2.80 0.29 -10.21
CA VAL A 75 1.64 1.10 -9.82
C VAL A 75 2.04 2.55 -9.91
N TYR A 76 1.22 3.34 -10.62
CA TYR A 76 1.44 4.75 -10.87
C TYR A 76 0.21 5.55 -10.49
N ILE A 77 0.44 6.71 -9.87
CA ILE A 77 -0.61 7.64 -9.44
C ILE A 77 -0.27 9.03 -9.96
N GLU A 78 -1.20 9.62 -10.70
CA GLU A 78 -1.18 11.04 -11.06
C GLU A 78 -2.11 11.81 -10.13
N GLU A 79 -1.60 12.89 -9.56
CA GLU A 79 -2.33 13.78 -8.65
C GLU A 79 -2.97 14.92 -9.46
N GLN A 80 -4.24 15.21 -9.19
CA GLN A 80 -4.93 16.39 -9.71
C GLN A 80 -5.47 17.20 -8.53
N GLY A 81 -4.94 18.42 -8.35
CA GLY A 81 -5.28 19.30 -7.24
C GLY A 81 -4.25 19.21 -6.12
N ASP A 82 -4.71 18.99 -4.89
CA ASP A 82 -3.85 18.94 -3.71
C ASP A 82 -2.84 17.78 -3.77
N LYS A 83 -1.64 18.01 -3.23
CA LYS A 83 -0.56 17.02 -3.18
C LYS A 83 -0.74 16.04 -2.02
N LEU A 84 -0.51 14.76 -2.30
CA LEU A 84 -0.41 13.68 -1.34
C LEU A 84 0.96 13.72 -0.63
N ASN A 85 0.97 13.35 0.64
CA ASN A 85 2.20 13.20 1.41
C ASN A 85 2.82 11.83 1.18
N GLU A 86 1.99 10.79 1.18
CA GLU A 86 2.42 9.39 1.14
C GLU A 86 1.44 8.57 0.33
N SER A 87 1.94 7.52 -0.33
CA SER A 87 1.09 6.54 -0.99
C SER A 87 1.72 5.16 -0.97
N SER A 88 0.87 4.14 -0.92
CA SER A 88 1.28 2.73 -0.89
C SER A 88 0.12 1.85 -1.32
N VAL A 89 0.44 0.62 -1.71
CA VAL A 89 -0.54 -0.32 -2.26
C VAL A 89 -0.34 -1.71 -1.67
N SER A 90 -1.42 -2.40 -1.37
CA SER A 90 -1.43 -3.84 -1.11
C SER A 90 -2.50 -4.51 -1.97
N PHE A 91 -2.45 -5.84 -2.02
CA PHE A 91 -3.37 -6.64 -2.80
C PHE A 91 -3.89 -7.78 -1.94
N GLU A 92 -5.20 -7.94 -1.94
CA GLU A 92 -5.90 -9.02 -1.23
C GLU A 92 -6.41 -10.03 -2.25
N ALA A 93 -6.08 -11.30 -2.05
CA ALA A 93 -6.58 -12.42 -2.82
C ALA A 93 -7.79 -13.01 -2.09
N ILE A 94 -8.99 -12.85 -2.66
CA ILE A 94 -10.25 -13.11 -1.94
C ILE A 94 -10.44 -14.58 -1.64
N GLU A 95 -10.18 -15.46 -2.61
CA GLU A 95 -10.44 -16.89 -2.47
C GLU A 95 -9.49 -17.61 -1.49
N ILE A 96 -8.33 -17.02 -1.19
CA ILE A 96 -7.33 -17.60 -0.27
C ILE A 96 -7.08 -16.74 0.96
N ASP A 97 -7.91 -15.71 1.19
CA ASP A 97 -7.87 -14.81 2.34
C ASP A 97 -6.44 -14.37 2.70
N THR A 98 -5.70 -13.88 1.69
CA THR A 98 -4.28 -13.54 1.83
C THR A 98 -4.01 -12.17 1.24
N THR A 99 -3.29 -11.34 2.00
CA THR A 99 -2.89 -10.00 1.59
C THR A 99 -1.38 -9.90 1.40
N THR A 100 -0.94 -9.22 0.34
CA THR A 100 0.48 -8.92 0.14
C THR A 100 0.99 -7.93 1.18
N PRO A 101 2.31 -7.83 1.39
CA PRO A 101 2.88 -6.68 2.05
C PRO A 101 2.44 -5.37 1.38
N GLN A 102 2.45 -4.29 2.14
CA GLN A 102 2.19 -2.95 1.63
C GLN A 102 3.43 -2.43 0.90
N TYR A 103 3.31 -2.23 -0.40
CA TYR A 103 4.36 -1.69 -1.27
C TYR A 103 4.30 -0.17 -1.26
N ARG A 104 5.36 0.48 -0.78
CA ARG A 104 5.46 1.94 -0.81
C ARG A 104 5.60 2.45 -2.24
N LEU A 105 4.84 3.48 -2.57
CA LEU A 105 5.02 4.26 -3.80
C LEU A 105 5.85 5.50 -3.48
N TYR A 106 6.78 5.82 -4.36
CA TYR A 106 7.70 6.94 -4.19
C TYR A 106 7.33 8.06 -5.14
N ARG A 107 7.44 9.30 -4.66
CA ARG A 107 7.22 10.49 -5.48
C ARG A 107 8.23 10.48 -6.64
N GLN A 108 7.72 10.44 -7.86
CA GLN A 108 8.52 10.41 -9.09
C GLN A 108 8.61 11.79 -9.72
N THR A 109 7.54 12.57 -9.65
CA THR A 109 7.48 13.96 -10.13
C THR A 109 6.74 14.83 -9.10
N GLU A 110 6.57 16.12 -9.40
CA GLU A 110 5.84 17.05 -8.54
C GLU A 110 4.39 16.60 -8.28
N ASN A 111 3.76 15.89 -9.22
CA ASN A 111 2.35 15.49 -9.16
C ASN A 111 2.16 13.98 -9.40
N SER A 112 3.18 13.15 -9.11
CA SER A 112 3.03 11.71 -9.32
C SER A 112 3.83 10.83 -8.37
N PHE A 113 3.26 9.66 -8.07
CA PHE A 113 3.90 8.57 -7.35
C PHE A 113 4.05 7.33 -8.24
N SER A 114 5.11 6.57 -8.04
CA SER A 114 5.35 5.31 -8.72
C SER A 114 6.02 4.31 -7.78
N GLY A 115 5.65 3.04 -7.90
CA GLY A 115 6.25 1.98 -7.11
C GLY A 115 6.07 0.63 -7.76
N SER A 116 6.87 -0.31 -7.30
CA SER A 116 6.89 -1.67 -7.80
C SER A 116 6.23 -2.59 -6.81
N ALA A 117 5.33 -3.44 -7.30
CA ALA A 117 4.67 -4.46 -6.51
C ALA A 117 4.84 -5.83 -7.19
N PHE A 118 4.55 -6.88 -6.43
CA PHE A 118 4.55 -8.24 -6.94
C PHE A 118 3.28 -8.95 -6.48
N LEU A 119 2.66 -9.66 -7.42
CA LEU A 119 1.61 -10.63 -7.13
C LEU A 119 2.20 -12.01 -7.39
N ALA A 120 2.35 -12.80 -6.33
CA ALA A 120 2.67 -14.20 -6.46
C ALA A 120 1.35 -14.97 -6.60
N ILE A 121 0.99 -15.34 -7.83
CA ILE A 121 -0.25 -16.06 -8.10
C ILE A 121 0.10 -17.53 -8.33
N CYS A 122 -0.25 -18.39 -7.35
CA CYS A 122 0.03 -19.83 -7.36
C CYS A 122 -1.24 -20.68 -7.57
N SER A 123 -2.17 -20.25 -8.42
CA SER A 123 -3.39 -21.01 -8.71
C SER A 123 -3.48 -21.41 -10.18
N LEU A 124 -4.25 -22.45 -10.49
CA LEU A 124 -4.62 -22.88 -11.85
C LEU A 124 -6.01 -22.35 -12.26
N SER A 125 -6.65 -21.54 -11.42
CA SER A 125 -8.03 -21.06 -11.61
C SER A 125 -8.12 -19.53 -11.67
N LYS A 126 -9.30 -19.03 -12.07
CA LYS A 126 -9.67 -17.61 -11.91
C LYS A 126 -9.52 -17.21 -10.44
N GLN A 127 -8.93 -16.05 -10.18
CA GLN A 127 -8.74 -15.47 -8.85
C GLN A 127 -9.28 -14.04 -8.84
N SER A 128 -10.06 -13.70 -7.82
CA SER A 128 -10.56 -12.36 -7.55
C SER A 128 -9.62 -11.65 -6.58
N TRP A 129 -9.35 -10.39 -6.89
CA TRP A 129 -8.41 -9.58 -6.13
C TRP A 129 -9.05 -8.24 -5.78
N ILE A 130 -8.61 -7.66 -4.67
CA ILE A 130 -8.85 -6.26 -4.35
C ILE A 130 -7.49 -5.57 -4.26
N THR A 131 -7.31 -4.51 -5.04
CA THR A 131 -6.19 -3.58 -4.83
C THR A 131 -6.60 -2.60 -3.76
N HIS A 132 -5.86 -2.56 -2.66
CA HIS A 132 -6.03 -1.56 -1.60
C HIS A 132 -4.97 -0.50 -1.77
N LEU A 133 -5.39 0.69 -2.22
CA LEU A 133 -4.52 1.84 -2.34
C LEU A 133 -4.70 2.76 -1.13
N PHE A 134 -3.61 2.97 -0.41
CA PHE A 134 -3.55 3.89 0.72
C PHE A 134 -2.90 5.19 0.28
N VAL A 135 -3.61 6.29 0.44
CA VAL A 135 -3.09 7.64 0.18
C VAL A 135 -3.26 8.52 1.40
N LYS A 136 -2.25 9.34 1.68
CA LYS A 136 -2.28 10.30 2.79
C LYS A 136 -2.20 11.71 2.25
N LYS A 137 -3.09 12.58 2.72
CA LYS A 137 -3.11 14.00 2.41
C LYS A 137 -3.33 14.79 3.69
N GLY A 138 -2.34 15.61 4.05
CA GLY A 138 -2.27 16.22 5.38
C GLY A 138 -2.26 15.17 6.48
N ASN A 139 -3.27 15.25 7.35
CA ASN A 139 -3.48 14.31 8.46
C ASN A 139 -4.53 13.24 8.15
N GLU A 140 -5.09 13.24 6.94
CA GLU A 140 -6.13 12.32 6.53
C GLU A 140 -5.54 11.19 5.68
N THR A 141 -6.07 9.98 5.88
CA THR A 141 -5.70 8.77 5.14
C THR A 141 -6.94 8.18 4.50
N TRP A 142 -6.85 7.88 3.20
CA TRP A 142 -7.87 7.18 2.44
C TRP A 142 -7.39 5.78 2.10
N GLU A 143 -8.26 4.81 2.27
CA GLU A 143 -8.14 3.48 1.67
C GLU A 143 -9.09 3.39 0.48
N ILE A 144 -8.55 3.04 -0.68
CA ILE A 144 -9.27 2.98 -1.94
C ILE A 144 -9.21 1.54 -2.43
N SER A 145 -10.34 0.86 -2.41
CA SER A 145 -10.47 -0.54 -2.81
C SER A 145 -10.94 -0.64 -4.26
N LEU A 146 -10.13 -1.28 -5.09
CA LEU A 146 -10.38 -1.49 -6.52
C LEU A 146 -10.41 -3.00 -6.82
N PRO A 147 -11.60 -3.61 -6.92
CA PRO A 147 -11.72 -5.01 -7.25
C PRO A 147 -11.32 -5.27 -8.70
N PHE A 148 -10.63 -6.39 -8.95
CA PHE A 148 -10.36 -6.89 -10.29
C PHE A 148 -10.36 -8.42 -10.30
N SER A 149 -10.60 -9.00 -11.47
CA SER A 149 -10.58 -10.45 -11.66
C SER A 149 -9.51 -10.82 -12.65
N LYS A 150 -8.72 -11.82 -12.31
CA LYS A 150 -7.75 -12.37 -13.23
C LYS A 150 -8.18 -13.74 -13.72
N GLN A 151 -8.29 -13.91 -15.04
CA GLN A 151 -8.28 -15.22 -15.68
C GLN A 151 -6.83 -15.58 -15.98
N LEU A 152 -6.38 -16.74 -15.48
CA LEU A 152 -5.07 -17.27 -15.85
C LEU A 152 -5.19 -17.91 -17.23
N GLU A 153 -4.28 -17.57 -18.14
CA GLU A 153 -4.19 -18.21 -19.44
C GLU A 153 -3.81 -19.69 -19.25
N ASN A 154 -4.56 -20.58 -19.90
CA ASN A 154 -4.31 -22.02 -19.93
C ASN A 154 -3.04 -22.36 -20.72
#